data_AF-A0A953TRH5-F1
#
_entry.id   AF-A0A953TRH5-F1
#
_cell.length_a   1.000
_cell.length_b   1.000
_cell.length_c   1.000
_cell.angle_alpha   90.00
_cell.angle_beta   90.00
_cell.angle_gamma   90.00
#
_symmetry.space_group_name_H-M   'P 1'
#
loop_
_entity.id
_entity.type
_entity.pdbx_description
1 polymer ?
#
loop_
_entity_poly.entity_id
_entity_poly.type
_entity_poly.pdbx_seq_one_letter_code
_entity_poly.pdbx_strand_id
1 'polypeptide(L)' 'MDTPIVPVAVEPLAARRNVTVLTNQIRILNLNVDRPSVVQYLGQIPAGKLEIALLHALEVGIVEVQRPPRRT' A
#
# COMPACT_ATOMS: atom_id res chain seq x y z
N MET A 1 -18.92 7.84 -43.97
CA MET A 1 -17.77 7.20 -43.30
C MET A 1 -18.10 7.18 -41.82
N ASP A 2 -18.79 6.13 -41.37
CA ASP A 2 -19.12 5.94 -39.96
C ASP A 2 -17.84 5.60 -39.19
N THR A 3 -17.48 6.47 -38.24
CA THR A 3 -16.34 6.21 -37.36
C THR A 3 -16.82 5.22 -36.30
N PRO A 4 -16.18 4.05 -36.13
CA PRO A 4 -16.63 3.09 -35.13
C PRO A 4 -16.42 3.69 -33.73
N ILE A 5 -17.49 3.77 -32.97
CA ILE A 5 -17.47 4.19 -31.57
C ILE A 5 -16.80 3.06 -30.80
N VAL A 6 -15.50 3.21 -30.50
CA VAL A 6 -14.81 2.31 -29.57
C VAL A 6 -15.36 2.58 -28.18
N PRO A 7 -15.98 1.60 -27.50
CA PRO A 7 -16.43 1.80 -26.13
C PRO A 7 -15.20 2.05 -25.27
N VAL A 8 -15.07 3.28 -24.74
CA VAL A 8 -14.10 3.56 -23.68
C VAL A 8 -14.55 2.73 -22.48
N ALA A 9 -13.73 1.76 -22.09
CA ALA A 9 -13.98 0.98 -20.89
C ALA A 9 -13.79 1.93 -19.69
N VAL A 10 -14.86 2.61 -19.31
CA VAL A 10 -14.94 3.34 -18.04
C VAL A 10 -15.10 2.29 -16.95
N GLU A 11 -13.97 1.84 -16.39
CA GLU A 11 -14.01 1.12 -15.13
C GLU A 11 -14.63 2.03 -14.07
N PRO A 12 -15.70 1.61 -13.38
CA PRO A 12 -16.27 2.38 -12.28
C PRO A 12 -15.18 2.64 -11.25
N LEU A 13 -15.00 3.91 -10.83
CA LEU A 13 -14.01 4.28 -9.81
C LEU A 13 -14.19 3.48 -8.51
N ALA A 14 -15.41 3.02 -8.24
CA ALA A 14 -15.79 2.16 -7.11
C ALA A 14 -15.30 0.70 -7.20
N ALA A 15 -14.83 0.23 -8.36
CA ALA A 15 -14.32 -1.13 -8.55
C ALA A 15 -12.81 -1.25 -8.27
N ARG A 16 -12.08 -0.13 -8.08
CA ARG A 16 -10.66 -0.16 -7.75
C ARG A 16 -10.47 -0.48 -6.28
N ARG A 17 -9.98 -1.70 -5.99
CA ARG A 17 -9.58 -2.06 -4.62
C ARG A 17 -8.39 -1.21 -4.21
N ASN A 18 -8.48 -0.57 -3.02
CA ASN A 18 -7.38 0.18 -2.43
C ASN A 18 -6.14 -0.69 -2.18
N VAL A 19 -6.32 -2.00 -2.03
CA VAL A 19 -5.24 -2.99 -1.99
C VAL A 19 -5.49 -4.04 -3.06
N THR A 20 -4.54 -4.17 -3.99
CA THR A 20 -4.55 -5.19 -5.04
C THR A 20 -3.36 -6.11 -4.87
N VAL A 21 -3.62 -7.41 -4.68
CA VAL A 21 -2.58 -8.44 -4.66
C VAL A 21 -2.44 -8.98 -6.09
N LEU A 22 -1.26 -8.83 -6.65
CA LEU A 22 -0.83 -9.39 -7.92
C LEU A 22 0.06 -10.62 -7.66
N THR A 23 0.45 -11.34 -8.71
CA THR A 23 1.22 -12.60 -8.61
C THR A 23 2.47 -12.51 -7.72
N ASN A 24 3.17 -11.39 -7.74
CA ASN A 24 4.42 -11.17 -6.99
C ASN A 24 4.53 -9.77 -6.36
N GLN A 25 3.42 -9.03 -6.32
CA GLN A 25 3.41 -7.63 -5.89
C GLN A 25 2.12 -7.31 -5.15
N ILE A 26 2.21 -6.40 -4.18
CA ILE A 26 1.04 -5.77 -3.57
C ILE A 26 1.03 -4.31 -3.97
N ARG A 27 -0.07 -3.86 -4.56
CA ARG A 27 -0.30 -2.45 -4.89
C ARG A 27 -1.29 -1.86 -3.89
N ILE A 28 -0.87 -0.86 -3.14
CA ILE A 28 -1.72 -0.10 -2.24
C ILE A 28 -1.95 1.27 -2.87
N LEU A 29 -3.19 1.57 -3.26
CA LEU A 29 -3.60 2.89 -3.72
C LEU A 29 -3.96 3.75 -2.50
N ASN A 30 -3.37 4.95 -2.44
CA ASN A 30 -3.66 5.98 -1.43
C ASN A 30 -3.52 5.45 0.02
N LEU A 31 -2.32 5.01 0.40
CA LEU A 31 -2.03 4.67 1.79
C LEU A 31 -2.06 5.96 2.65
N ASN A 32 -3.02 6.03 3.58
CA ASN A 32 -3.07 7.08 4.59
C ASN A 32 -2.80 6.48 5.98
N VAL A 33 -2.08 7.21 6.83
CA VAL A 33 -1.74 6.79 8.19
C VAL A 33 -2.27 7.84 9.16
N ASP A 34 -3.30 7.49 9.91
CA ASP A 34 -3.96 8.42 10.85
C ASP A 34 -3.51 8.24 12.31
N ARG A 35 -2.60 7.28 12.58
CA ARG A 35 -2.08 7.05 13.93
C ARG A 35 -1.00 8.09 14.28
N PRO A 36 -1.21 8.99 15.26
CA PRO A 36 -0.32 10.14 15.47
C PRO A 36 1.14 9.78 15.73
N SER A 37 1.40 8.73 16.51
CA SER A 37 2.77 8.28 16.80
C SER A 37 3.52 7.80 15.55
N VAL A 38 2.81 7.19 14.60
CA VAL A 38 3.40 6.73 13.33
C VAL A 38 3.63 7.92 12.40
N VAL A 39 2.68 8.85 12.33
CA VAL A 39 2.85 10.11 11.56
C VAL A 39 4.05 10.90 12.07
N GLN A 40 4.20 11.04 13.39
CA GLN A 40 5.34 11.73 13.99
C GLN A 40 6.66 11.03 13.66
N TYR A 41 6.72 9.71 13.79
CA TYR A 41 7.92 8.94 13.46
C TYR A 41 8.31 9.10 11.99
N LEU A 42 7.37 8.90 11.06
CA LEU A 42 7.62 9.04 9.62
C LEU A 42 7.97 10.47 9.24
N GLY A 43 7.38 11.47 9.90
CA GLY A 43 7.68 12.89 9.68
C GLY A 43 9.11 13.31 10.06
N GLN A 44 9.81 12.49 10.87
CA GLN A 44 11.23 12.72 11.20
C GLN A 44 12.19 12.12 10.16
N ILE A 45 11.67 11.31 9.23
CA ILE A 45 12.49 10.64 8.22
C ILE A 45 12.65 11.57 7.01
N PRO A 46 13.89 11.75 6.50
CA PRO A 46 14.11 12.52 5.27
C PRO A 46 13.25 12.00 4.13
N ALA A 47 12.64 12.88 3.34
CA ALA A 47 11.70 12.51 2.27
C ALA A 47 12.27 11.45 1.30
N GLY A 48 13.55 11.57 0.92
CA GLY A 48 14.22 10.59 0.06
C GLY A 48 14.48 9.20 0.69
N LYS A 49 14.13 9.01 1.96
CA LYS A 49 14.26 7.74 2.70
C LYS A 49 12.92 7.21 3.21
N LEU A 50 11.84 7.97 3.02
CA LEU A 50 10.55 7.66 3.62
C LEU A 50 9.93 6.39 3.03
N GLU A 51 10.05 6.18 1.71
CA GLU A 51 9.62 4.95 1.04
C GLU A 51 10.37 3.71 1.55
N ILE A 52 11.69 3.82 1.72
CA ILE A 52 12.53 2.73 2.23
C ILE A 52 12.16 2.41 3.69
N ALA A 53 11.93 3.44 4.50
CA ALA A 53 11.52 3.27 5.88
C ALA A 53 10.13 2.61 6.01
N LEU A 54 9.19 2.96 5.13
CA LEU A 54 7.88 2.33 5.07
C LEU A 54 7.97 0.85 4.69
N LEU A 55 8.78 0.52 3.67
CA LEU A 55 9.05 -0.86 3.29
C LEU A 55 9.64 -1.64 4.47
N HIS A 56 10.65 -1.07 5.13
CA HIS A 56 11.29 -1.71 6.27
C HIS A 56 10.31 -1.94 7.44
N ALA A 57 9.45 -0.97 7.74
CA ALA A 57 8.44 -1.13 8.78
C ALA A 57 7.44 -2.27 8.47
N LEU A 58 7.06 -2.43 7.19
CA LEU A 58 6.22 -3.55 6.75
C LEU A 58 6.95 -4.89 6.88
N GLU A 59 8.21 -4.97 6.46
CA GLU A 59 9.03 -6.18 6.58
C GLU A 59 9.16 -6.63 8.04
N VAL A 60 9.52 -5.71 8.95
CA VAL A 60 9.64 -5.99 10.39
C VAL A 60 8.29 -6.44 10.95
N GLY A 61 7.21 -5.74 10.64
CA GLY A 61 5.86 -6.11 11.11
C GLY A 61 5.42 -7.49 10.64
N ILE A 62 5.73 -7.88 9.38
CA ILE A 62 5.44 -9.23 8.87
C ILE A 62 6.23 -10.29 9.65
N VAL A 63 7.53 -10.05 9.89
CA VAL A 63 8.38 -10.97 10.66
C VAL A 63 7.84 -11.15 12.07
N GLU A 64 7.37 -10.08 12.72
CA GLU A 64 6.77 -10.15 14.04
C GLU A 64 5.46 -10.95 14.06
N VAL A 65 4.60 -10.78 13.05
CA VAL A 65 3.34 -11.55 12.92
C VAL A 65 3.61 -13.03 12.64
N GLN A 66 4.65 -13.35 11.87
CA GLN A 66 5.06 -14.72 11.58
C GLN A 66 5.79 -15.38 12.75
N ARG A 67 6.23 -14.60 13.75
CA ARG A 67 6.88 -15.14 14.93
C ARG A 67 5.86 -15.95 15.72
N PRO A 68 6.13 -17.25 15.99
CA PRO A 68 5.23 -18.04 16.81
C PRO A 68 5.10 -17.39 18.20
N PRO A 69 3.91 -17.44 18.82
CA PRO A 69 3.72 -16.88 20.15
C PRO A 69 4.73 -17.51 21.10
N ARG A 70 5.46 -16.67 21.84
CA ARG A 70 6.37 -17.12 22.89
C ARG A 70 5.54 -17.92 23.89
N ARG A 71 5.67 -19.25 23.90
CA ARG A 71 5.11 -20.09 24.96
C ARG A 71 5.89 -19.76 26.23
N THR A 72 5.31 -18.91 27.07
CA THR A 72 5.70 -18.67 28.46
C THR A 72 5.14 -19.76 29.34
#